data_AF-A0A6M3IYV4-F1
#
_entry.id   AF-A0A6M3IYV4-F1
#
_cell.length_a   1.000
_cell.length_b   1.000
_cell.length_c   1.000
_cell.angle_alpha   90.00
_cell.angle_beta   90.00
_cell.angle_gamma   90.00
#
_symmetry.space_group_name_H-M   'P 1'
#
loop_
_entity.id
_entity.type
_entity.pdbx_description
1 polymer ?
#
loop_
_entity_poly.entity_id
_entity_poly.type
_entity_poly.pdbx_seq_one_letter_code
_entity_poly.pdbx_strand_id
1 'polypeptide(L)'
;MEKQKNYEVATLKDVSMEIDKIIDDCADMDIQATASFSSALAIAQSVEILRQIFLTNPEIKNTIEAMQDTKLGFLTDRSPKVVAAAKAQGKNIVPYTYPEIVEVVIEGLLKGYRITNNEFNMIASSFYAAKNGKYRKIVEYPGITDFQYATTPPAMDGEHYAKVKAFASWKKDGVKVTLGFSDQERGQEDSQVFKIRVNRYMQEDAIIGKAQSKLFARVLERITGRVLPESTDVEDAIIDVEYKDGKTLTTNGKPQAKTAGPDPYAATKMPENMWTCDVCKSTFVVKNDLIEHHRAEHAKPAPPSNKDEKNTLFERLKMARTTFVEMVLDNPDEICQMMPDEVAYLKNKWAGKTDDPWPLLNATEEPESPEDQQSKEGEGDHMPDLSNGSGSDFHGWLDDVKEIIGPAKFAQGLREVGIDNITKITPIQQDKTRQWFNRAVDEME
;
A
#
# COMPACT_ATOMS: atom_id res chain seq x y z
N MET A 1 -54.99 39.10 2.97
CA MET A 1 -53.81 39.33 2.11
C MET A 1 -52.59 38.84 2.84
N GLU A 2 -52.33 37.53 2.77
CA GLU A 2 -51.10 36.93 3.27
C GLU A 2 -49.95 37.39 2.38
N LYS A 3 -48.97 38.06 2.99
CA LYS A 3 -47.71 38.39 2.34
C LYS A 3 -46.96 37.07 2.12
N GLN A 4 -46.93 36.60 0.88
CA GLN A 4 -45.94 35.63 0.43
C GLN A 4 -44.56 36.21 0.76
N LYS A 5 -43.87 35.59 1.72
CA LYS A 5 -42.44 35.79 1.90
C LYS A 5 -41.78 35.28 0.62
N ASN A 6 -41.31 36.20 -0.22
CA ASN A 6 -40.32 35.88 -1.24
C ASN A 6 -39.11 35.31 -0.51
N TYR A 7 -38.96 33.98 -0.55
CA TYR A 7 -37.67 33.36 -0.29
C TYR A 7 -36.80 33.72 -1.49
N GLU A 8 -35.90 34.69 -1.33
CA GLU A 8 -34.78 34.83 -2.24
C GLU A 8 -34.07 33.48 -2.31
N VAL A 9 -33.93 32.93 -3.52
CA VAL A 9 -33.15 31.73 -3.74
C VAL A 9 -31.72 32.10 -3.37
N ALA A 10 -31.21 31.54 -2.28
CA ALA A 10 -29.85 31.79 -1.80
C ALA A 10 -28.88 31.51 -2.95
N THR A 11 -27.95 32.44 -3.20
CA THR A 11 -26.97 32.25 -4.27
C THR A 11 -25.96 31.18 -3.88
N LEU A 12 -25.28 30.55 -4.86
CA LEU A 12 -24.19 29.60 -4.58
C LEU A 12 -23.16 30.13 -3.58
N LYS A 13 -22.88 31.44 -3.64
CA LYS A 13 -21.96 32.13 -2.74
C LYS A 13 -22.49 32.19 -1.30
N ASP A 14 -23.79 32.43 -1.12
CA ASP A 14 -24.40 32.49 0.21
C ASP A 14 -24.36 31.09 0.85
N VAL A 15 -24.67 30.06 0.07
CA VAL A 15 -24.61 28.66 0.52
C VAL A 15 -23.18 28.23 0.83
N SER A 16 -22.19 28.65 0.03
CA SER A 16 -20.79 28.35 0.34
C SER A 16 -20.33 29.03 1.64
N MET A 17 -20.74 30.28 1.88
CA MET A 17 -20.43 30.98 3.13
C MET A 17 -21.10 30.33 4.35
N GLU A 18 -22.31 29.78 4.18
CA GLU A 18 -22.99 29.02 5.22
C GLU A 18 -22.22 27.73 5.56
N ILE A 19 -21.79 26.98 4.54
CA ILE A 19 -20.96 25.77 4.73
C ILE A 19 -19.66 26.10 5.46
N ASP A 20 -18.93 27.13 5.01
CA ASP A 20 -17.66 27.56 5.63
C ASP A 20 -17.87 27.91 7.10
N LYS A 21 -18.93 28.66 7.42
CA LYS A 21 -19.27 29.00 8.81
C LYS A 21 -19.53 27.75 9.67
N ILE A 22 -20.29 26.78 9.17
CA ILE A 22 -20.58 25.54 9.91
C ILE A 22 -19.29 24.76 10.18
N ILE A 23 -18.38 24.72 9.20
CA ILE A 23 -17.08 24.04 9.34
C ILE A 23 -16.20 24.74 10.38
N ASP A 24 -16.12 26.08 10.33
CA ASP A 24 -15.33 26.87 11.28
C ASP A 24 -15.86 26.70 12.72
N ASP A 25 -17.18 26.75 12.90
CA ASP A 25 -17.83 26.50 14.20
C ASP A 25 -17.49 25.10 14.75
N CYS A 26 -17.39 24.08 13.88
CA CYS A 26 -16.98 22.73 14.29
C CYS A 26 -15.50 22.63 14.63
N ALA A 27 -14.63 23.32 13.88
CA ALA A 27 -13.19 23.32 14.12
C ALA A 27 -12.84 23.96 15.46
N ASP A 28 -13.52 25.07 15.82
CA ASP A 28 -13.34 25.73 17.11
C ASP A 28 -13.77 24.84 18.28
N MET A 29 -14.85 24.07 18.12
CA MET A 29 -15.29 23.10 19.12
C MET A 29 -14.28 21.97 19.35
N ASP A 30 -13.61 21.50 18.29
CA ASP A 30 -12.57 20.46 18.38
C ASP A 30 -11.27 20.96 19.05
N ILE A 31 -10.99 22.27 18.99
CA ILE A 31 -9.85 22.90 19.68
C ILE A 31 -10.14 23.12 21.18
N GLN A 32 -11.37 23.49 21.52
CA GLN A 32 -11.77 23.84 22.90
C GLN A 32 -12.27 22.66 23.73
N ALA A 33 -12.63 21.53 23.11
CA ALA A 33 -13.22 20.39 23.82
C ALA A 33 -12.16 19.49 24.48
N THR A 34 -12.14 19.52 25.82
CA THR A 34 -12.11 18.25 26.55
C THR A 34 -13.37 17.48 26.15
N ALA A 35 -13.23 16.30 25.57
CA ALA A 35 -14.28 15.47 24.97
C ALA A 35 -15.59 15.42 25.79
N SER A 36 -16.50 16.36 25.56
CA SER A 36 -17.80 16.44 26.22
C SER A 36 -18.88 15.86 25.31
N PHE A 37 -19.88 15.19 25.88
CA PHE A 37 -21.02 14.68 25.12
C PHE A 37 -21.77 15.80 24.37
N SER A 38 -21.77 17.02 24.93
CA SER A 38 -22.35 18.21 24.27
C SER A 38 -21.61 18.56 22.97
N SER A 39 -20.28 18.44 22.95
CA SER A 39 -19.48 18.66 21.74
C SER A 39 -19.79 17.60 20.68
N ALA A 40 -19.99 16.34 21.09
CA ALA A 40 -20.39 15.27 20.17
C ALA A 40 -21.78 15.52 19.55
N LEU A 41 -22.75 15.98 20.34
CA LEU A 41 -24.08 16.35 19.85
C LEU A 41 -24.03 17.53 18.88
N ALA A 42 -23.20 18.54 19.16
CA ALA A 42 -23.03 19.69 18.27
C ALA A 42 -22.43 19.28 16.91
N ILE A 43 -21.39 18.45 16.91
CA ILE A 43 -20.81 17.89 15.67
C ILE A 43 -21.86 17.09 14.89
N ALA A 44 -22.62 16.22 15.57
CA ALA A 44 -23.67 15.43 14.92
C ALA A 44 -24.75 16.31 14.27
N GLN A 45 -25.16 17.39 14.93
CA GLN A 45 -26.11 18.37 14.38
C GLN A 45 -25.53 19.08 13.15
N SER A 46 -24.28 19.54 13.22
CA SER A 46 -23.60 20.19 12.09
C SER A 46 -23.46 19.26 10.89
N VAL A 47 -23.10 17.98 11.11
CA VAL A 47 -23.06 16.96 10.05
C VAL A 47 -24.42 16.82 9.38
N GLU A 48 -25.50 16.78 10.16
CA GLU A 48 -26.85 16.68 9.61
C GLU A 48 -27.23 17.91 8.77
N ILE A 49 -26.92 19.11 9.24
CA ILE A 49 -27.16 20.35 8.47
C ILE A 49 -26.38 20.33 7.16
N LEU A 50 -25.10 19.94 7.20
CA LEU A 50 -24.27 19.80 6.00
C LEU A 50 -24.89 18.78 5.03
N ARG A 51 -25.31 17.61 5.50
CA ARG A 51 -26.00 16.62 4.66
C ARG A 51 -27.21 17.21 3.97
N GLN A 52 -28.06 17.94 4.69
CA GLN A 52 -29.23 18.58 4.10
C GLN A 52 -28.82 19.56 2.99
N ILE A 53 -27.82 20.42 3.22
CA ILE A 53 -27.32 21.36 2.20
C ILE A 53 -26.81 20.61 0.96
N PHE A 54 -25.92 19.63 1.15
CA PHE A 54 -25.29 18.90 0.04
C PHE A 54 -26.30 18.05 -0.75
N LEU A 55 -27.28 17.44 -0.11
CA LEU A 55 -28.26 16.54 -0.76
C LEU A 55 -29.39 17.30 -1.46
N THR A 56 -29.77 18.48 -0.97
CA THR A 56 -30.94 19.21 -1.47
C THR A 56 -30.60 20.32 -2.46
N ASN A 57 -29.38 20.87 -2.43
CA ASN A 57 -28.99 21.97 -3.29
C ASN A 57 -28.44 21.46 -4.65
N PRO A 58 -29.11 21.74 -5.79
CA PRO A 58 -28.66 21.25 -7.11
C PRO A 58 -27.37 21.87 -7.60
N GLU A 59 -27.07 23.13 -7.26
CA GLU A 59 -25.85 23.81 -7.71
C GLU A 59 -24.62 23.25 -7.00
N ILE A 60 -24.75 22.97 -5.69
CA ILE A 60 -23.71 22.28 -4.92
C ILE A 60 -23.49 20.87 -5.47
N LYS A 61 -24.57 20.12 -5.72
CA LYS A 61 -24.48 18.79 -6.33
C LYS A 61 -23.72 18.81 -7.66
N ASN A 62 -24.12 19.67 -8.59
CA ASN A 62 -23.45 19.81 -9.88
C ASN A 62 -21.97 20.17 -9.72
N THR A 63 -21.63 21.00 -8.72
CA THR A 63 -20.25 21.37 -8.42
C THR A 63 -19.43 20.16 -7.95
N ILE A 64 -19.96 19.37 -7.02
CA ILE A 64 -19.26 18.17 -6.51
C ILE A 64 -19.10 17.12 -7.60
N GLU A 65 -20.16 16.84 -8.38
CA GLU A 65 -20.10 15.88 -9.49
C GLU A 65 -19.11 16.33 -10.57
N ALA A 66 -18.97 17.63 -10.82
CA ALA A 66 -17.97 18.15 -11.76
C ALA A 66 -16.52 18.03 -11.25
N MET A 67 -16.32 17.99 -9.93
CA MET A 67 -15.01 17.83 -9.29
C MET A 67 -14.62 16.35 -9.15
N GLN A 68 -15.59 15.46 -9.03
CA GLN A 68 -15.38 14.01 -8.87
C GLN A 68 -14.58 13.42 -10.04
N ASP A 69 -13.62 12.56 -9.71
CA ASP A 69 -12.76 11.84 -10.64
C ASP A 69 -11.93 12.77 -11.57
N THR A 70 -11.64 13.98 -11.07
CA THR A 70 -10.77 14.95 -11.74
C THR A 70 -9.52 15.24 -10.91
N LYS A 71 -8.42 15.64 -11.59
CA LYS A 71 -7.20 16.09 -10.90
C LYS A 71 -7.37 17.40 -10.15
N LEU A 72 -8.35 18.22 -10.54
CA LEU A 72 -8.65 19.50 -9.92
C LEU A 72 -9.57 19.35 -8.71
N GLY A 73 -10.34 18.26 -8.64
CA GLY A 73 -11.20 17.88 -7.52
C GLY A 73 -10.58 16.77 -6.69
N PHE A 74 -11.25 15.62 -6.60
CA PHE A 74 -10.80 14.42 -5.86
C PHE A 74 -10.98 13.16 -6.71
N LEU A 75 -10.23 12.10 -6.41
CA LEU A 75 -10.31 10.83 -7.13
C LEU A 75 -11.06 9.76 -6.33
N THR A 76 -11.75 8.87 -7.04
CA THR A 76 -12.39 7.69 -6.48
C THR A 76 -11.80 6.39 -7.05
N ASP A 77 -11.81 5.32 -6.26
CA ASP A 77 -11.48 3.97 -6.72
C ASP A 77 -12.57 3.32 -7.61
N ARG A 78 -13.69 4.03 -7.86
CA ARG A 78 -14.80 3.58 -8.73
C ARG A 78 -15.11 4.57 -9.87
N SER A 79 -14.07 5.26 -10.35
CA SER A 79 -14.20 6.20 -11.47
C SER A 79 -14.76 5.54 -12.74
N PRO A 80 -15.34 6.30 -13.69
CA PRO A 80 -15.85 5.76 -14.96
C PRO A 80 -14.82 4.92 -15.72
N LYS A 81 -13.54 5.31 -15.65
CA LYS A 81 -12.42 4.58 -16.23
C LYS A 81 -12.22 3.21 -15.57
N VAL A 82 -12.27 3.16 -14.23
CA VAL A 82 -12.13 1.91 -13.47
C VAL A 82 -13.33 1.00 -13.72
N VAL A 83 -14.54 1.55 -13.70
CA VAL A 83 -15.78 0.81 -13.98
C VAL A 83 -15.77 0.21 -15.39
N ALA A 84 -15.36 0.98 -16.40
CA ALA A 84 -15.23 0.48 -17.77
C ALA A 84 -14.21 -0.67 -17.88
N ALA A 85 -13.06 -0.54 -17.22
CA ALA A 85 -12.02 -1.57 -17.21
C ALA A 85 -12.47 -2.84 -16.44
N ALA A 86 -13.16 -2.68 -15.31
CA ALA A 86 -13.71 -3.79 -14.54
C ALA A 86 -14.78 -4.55 -15.33
N LYS A 87 -15.66 -3.82 -16.03
CA LYS A 87 -16.66 -4.40 -16.92
C LYS A 87 -16.03 -5.21 -18.05
N ALA A 88 -14.92 -4.74 -18.63
CA ALA A 88 -14.16 -5.48 -19.64
C ALA A 88 -13.57 -6.81 -19.10
N GLN A 89 -13.39 -6.93 -17.79
CA GLN A 89 -12.95 -8.14 -17.09
C GLN A 89 -14.10 -8.99 -16.53
N GLY A 90 -15.35 -8.66 -16.86
CA GLY A 90 -16.52 -9.35 -16.32
C GLY A 90 -16.80 -9.06 -14.85
N LYS A 91 -16.14 -8.07 -14.25
CA LYS A 91 -16.42 -7.61 -12.88
C LYS A 91 -17.49 -6.54 -12.90
N ASN A 92 -18.44 -6.62 -11.97
CA ASN A 92 -19.51 -5.65 -11.81
C ASN A 92 -19.17 -4.64 -10.71
N ILE A 93 -18.40 -3.61 -11.06
CA ILE A 93 -18.15 -2.46 -10.18
C ILE A 93 -19.08 -1.33 -10.62
N VAL A 94 -19.79 -0.74 -9.67
CA VAL A 94 -20.68 0.42 -9.91
C VAL A 94 -20.04 1.68 -9.34
N PRO A 95 -20.19 2.85 -9.99
CA PRO A 95 -19.77 4.13 -9.41
C PRO A 95 -20.44 4.38 -8.05
N TYR A 96 -19.79 5.18 -7.20
CA TYR A 96 -20.42 5.64 -5.97
C TYR A 96 -21.65 6.50 -6.25
N THR A 97 -22.65 6.34 -5.40
CA THR A 97 -23.84 7.20 -5.40
C THR A 97 -23.50 8.57 -4.83
N TYR A 98 -24.26 9.60 -5.22
CA TYR A 98 -24.05 10.95 -4.69
C TYR A 98 -24.15 11.03 -3.15
N PRO A 99 -25.09 10.35 -2.46
CA PRO A 99 -25.10 10.29 -1.01
C PRO A 99 -23.81 9.70 -0.39
N GLU A 100 -23.24 8.64 -0.96
CA GLU A 100 -21.96 8.08 -0.48
C GLU A 100 -20.81 9.07 -0.64
N ILE A 101 -20.79 9.84 -1.74
CA ILE A 101 -19.80 10.88 -1.98
C ILE A 101 -19.94 12.01 -0.95
N VAL A 102 -21.17 12.42 -0.65
CA VAL A 102 -21.46 13.50 0.31
C VAL A 102 -20.92 13.19 1.69
N GLU A 103 -21.05 11.95 2.18
CA GLU A 103 -20.49 11.57 3.49
C GLU A 103 -18.97 11.79 3.54
N VAL A 104 -18.25 11.38 2.49
CA VAL A 104 -16.79 11.53 2.41
C VAL A 104 -16.37 12.99 2.23
N VAL A 105 -17.15 13.77 1.47
CA VAL A 105 -16.92 15.22 1.30
C VAL A 105 -17.08 15.94 2.64
N ILE A 106 -18.15 15.66 3.39
CA ILE A 106 -18.38 16.25 4.71
C ILE A 106 -17.25 15.86 5.67
N GLU A 107 -16.87 14.59 5.71
CA GLU A 107 -15.74 14.13 6.53
C GLU A 107 -14.45 14.87 6.17
N GLY A 108 -14.15 15.02 4.87
CA GLY A 108 -12.98 15.74 4.40
C GLY A 108 -12.97 17.21 4.82
N LEU A 109 -14.09 17.90 4.64
CA LEU A 109 -14.26 19.31 5.02
C LEU A 109 -14.08 19.51 6.54
N LEU A 110 -14.70 18.65 7.37
CA LEU A 110 -14.55 18.72 8.82
C LEU A 110 -13.13 18.41 9.30
N LYS A 111 -12.40 17.53 8.59
CA LYS A 111 -10.96 17.32 8.83
C LYS A 111 -10.09 18.45 8.26
N GLY A 112 -10.70 19.47 7.67
CA GLY A 112 -10.05 20.64 7.09
C GLY A 112 -9.35 20.39 5.76
N TYR A 113 -9.79 19.41 4.97
CA TYR A 113 -9.34 19.15 3.60
C TYR A 113 -10.25 19.84 2.59
N ARG A 114 -9.68 20.31 1.48
CA ARG A 114 -10.45 20.96 0.40
C ARG A 114 -10.93 19.89 -0.60
N ILE A 115 -12.05 20.17 -1.25
CA ILE A 115 -12.55 19.33 -2.36
C ILE A 115 -11.66 19.46 -3.60
N THR A 116 -10.86 20.52 -3.67
CA THR A 116 -9.99 20.84 -4.81
C THR A 116 -8.57 20.30 -4.63
N ASN A 117 -7.81 20.32 -5.72
CA ASN A 117 -6.39 19.98 -5.78
C ASN A 117 -6.02 18.57 -5.28
N ASN A 118 -6.96 17.64 -5.37
CA ASN A 118 -6.79 16.25 -4.98
C ASN A 118 -6.25 16.12 -3.55
N GLU A 119 -6.85 16.87 -2.62
CA GLU A 119 -6.44 16.89 -1.22
C GLU A 119 -6.89 15.67 -0.43
N PHE A 120 -7.97 15.02 -0.88
CA PHE A 120 -8.39 13.70 -0.41
C PHE A 120 -8.88 12.85 -1.57
N ASN A 121 -9.03 11.56 -1.32
CA ASN A 121 -9.64 10.59 -2.22
C ASN A 121 -10.71 9.79 -1.48
N MET A 122 -11.59 9.16 -2.25
CA MET A 122 -12.55 8.17 -1.77
C MET A 122 -12.10 6.78 -2.20
N ILE A 123 -11.89 5.89 -1.23
CA ILE A 123 -11.53 4.49 -1.49
C ILE A 123 -12.42 3.63 -0.60
N ALA A 124 -13.04 2.59 -1.15
CA ALA A 124 -13.97 1.73 -0.41
C ALA A 124 -14.98 2.51 0.48
N SER A 125 -15.64 3.53 -0.08
CA SER A 125 -16.60 4.39 0.62
C SER A 125 -16.07 5.16 1.84
N SER A 126 -14.75 5.30 1.99
CA SER A 126 -14.14 5.99 3.13
C SER A 126 -13.24 7.14 2.66
N PHE A 127 -13.00 8.09 3.56
CA PHE A 127 -12.10 9.22 3.36
C PHE A 127 -10.61 8.81 3.42
N TYR A 128 -9.83 9.24 2.44
CA TYR A 128 -8.37 9.05 2.41
C TYR A 128 -7.65 10.38 2.18
N ALA A 129 -6.88 10.81 3.18
CA ALA A 129 -6.04 12.00 3.07
C ALA A 129 -4.95 11.81 2.00
N ALA A 130 -5.00 12.62 0.94
CA ALA A 130 -4.03 12.56 -0.13
C ALA A 130 -2.78 13.41 0.17
N LYS A 131 -1.72 13.15 -0.59
CA LYS A 131 -0.43 13.84 -0.44
C LYS A 131 -0.57 15.37 -0.48
N ASN A 132 -1.37 15.89 -1.42
CA ASN A 132 -1.53 17.34 -1.62
C ASN A 132 -2.22 18.00 -0.43
N GLY A 133 -3.25 17.35 0.13
CA GLY A 133 -3.96 17.84 1.30
C GLY A 133 -3.05 17.92 2.51
N LYS A 134 -2.29 16.85 2.76
CA LYS A 134 -1.30 16.82 3.85
C LYS A 134 -0.24 17.90 3.68
N TYR A 135 0.31 18.05 2.47
CA TYR A 135 1.30 19.08 2.16
C TYR A 135 0.76 20.49 2.45
N ARG A 136 -0.43 20.82 1.92
CA ARG A 136 -1.08 22.12 2.16
C ARG A 136 -1.31 22.36 3.65
N LYS A 137 -1.84 21.38 4.39
CA LYS A 137 -2.03 21.50 5.85
C LYS A 137 -0.73 21.78 6.60
N ILE A 138 0.42 21.28 6.13
CA ILE A 138 1.72 21.57 6.74
C ILE A 138 2.14 23.02 6.47
N VAL A 139 2.13 23.44 5.20
CA VAL A 139 2.65 24.76 4.80
C VAL A 139 1.75 25.91 5.19
N GLU A 140 0.44 25.66 5.33
CA GLU A 140 -0.54 26.65 5.83
C GLU A 140 -0.72 26.57 7.36
N TYR A 141 -0.03 25.65 8.07
CA TYR A 141 -0.18 25.54 9.52
C TYR A 141 0.37 26.79 10.23
N PRO A 142 -0.38 27.41 11.17
CA PRO A 142 0.07 28.59 11.89
C PRO A 142 1.41 28.38 12.61
N GLY A 143 2.38 29.26 12.34
CA GLY A 143 3.72 29.19 12.97
C GLY A 143 4.71 28.25 12.28
N ILE A 144 4.31 27.54 11.22
CA ILE A 144 5.22 26.74 10.40
C ILE A 144 5.76 27.56 9.23
N THR A 145 7.08 27.55 9.06
CA THR A 145 7.76 28.15 7.90
C THR A 145 8.89 27.24 7.41
N ASP A 146 9.46 27.55 6.24
CA ASP A 146 10.62 26.85 5.69
C ASP A 146 10.48 25.31 5.61
N PHE A 147 9.27 24.80 5.31
CA PHE A 147 9.06 23.37 5.15
C PHE A 147 9.80 22.86 3.91
N GLN A 148 10.70 21.91 4.13
CA GLN A 148 11.51 21.23 3.12
C GLN A 148 11.46 19.73 3.37
N TYR A 149 11.53 18.95 2.30
CA TYR A 149 11.56 17.49 2.40
C TYR A 149 12.40 16.90 1.27
N ALA A 150 12.93 15.71 1.49
CA ALA A 150 13.69 14.94 0.52
C ALA A 150 13.40 13.44 0.69
N THR A 151 13.54 12.70 -0.40
CA THR A 151 13.47 11.24 -0.39
C THR A 151 14.67 10.67 -1.13
N THR A 152 15.09 9.46 -0.75
CA THR A 152 16.03 8.69 -1.60
C THR A 152 15.27 8.05 -2.76
N PRO A 153 15.98 7.64 -3.82
CA PRO A 153 15.44 6.68 -4.77
C PRO A 153 14.93 5.42 -4.04
N PRO A 154 13.88 4.75 -4.52
CA PRO A 154 13.42 3.50 -3.96
C PRO A 154 14.48 2.40 -4.07
N ALA A 155 14.75 1.72 -2.96
CA ALA A 155 15.56 0.51 -2.93
C ALA A 155 14.64 -0.71 -2.81
N MET A 156 14.62 -1.59 -3.80
CA MET A 156 13.79 -2.79 -3.76
C MET A 156 14.17 -3.69 -2.56
N ASP A 157 13.16 -4.19 -1.87
CA ASP A 157 13.25 -5.03 -0.67
C ASP A 157 12.45 -6.31 -0.92
N GLY A 158 13.01 -7.22 -1.72
CA GLY A 158 12.30 -8.37 -2.25
C GLY A 158 11.46 -8.05 -3.49
N GLU A 159 10.51 -8.92 -3.82
CA GLU A 159 9.74 -8.85 -5.08
C GLU A 159 8.59 -7.82 -5.04
N HIS A 160 8.00 -7.62 -3.86
CA HIS A 160 6.78 -6.83 -3.71
C HIS A 160 6.92 -5.62 -2.81
N TYR A 161 8.13 -5.28 -2.36
CA TYR A 161 8.35 -4.12 -1.50
C TYR A 161 9.52 -3.26 -1.97
N ALA A 162 9.45 -1.98 -1.65
CA ALA A 162 10.54 -1.03 -1.78
C ALA A 162 10.69 -0.24 -0.48
N LYS A 163 11.93 0.08 -0.14
CA LYS A 163 12.30 0.94 0.98
C LYS A 163 12.66 2.32 0.45
N VAL A 164 12.05 3.35 1.01
CA VAL A 164 12.35 4.75 0.71
C VAL A 164 12.73 5.46 2.00
N LYS A 165 13.94 6.02 2.05
CA LYS A 165 14.33 6.93 3.14
C LYS A 165 13.76 8.31 2.87
N ALA A 166 13.18 8.91 3.88
CA ALA A 166 12.49 10.18 3.77
C ALA A 166 12.87 11.11 4.92
N PHE A 167 12.99 12.40 4.59
CA PHE A 167 13.49 13.43 5.47
C PHE A 167 12.62 14.68 5.33
N ALA A 168 12.37 15.36 6.43
CA ALA A 168 11.71 16.66 6.45
C ALA A 168 12.37 17.62 7.44
N SER A 169 12.31 18.91 7.15
CA SER A 169 12.68 19.97 8.09
C SER A 169 11.74 21.15 7.93
N TRP A 170 11.46 21.84 9.03
CA TRP A 170 10.67 23.07 9.06
C TRP A 170 11.12 23.96 10.21
N LYS A 171 10.62 25.18 10.28
CA LYS A 171 10.68 26.00 11.49
C LYS A 171 9.32 26.06 12.12
N LYS A 172 9.25 25.86 13.44
CA LYS A 172 8.06 26.11 14.26
C LYS A 172 8.41 27.26 15.21
N ASP A 173 7.71 28.38 15.08
CA ASP A 173 7.96 29.59 15.88
C ASP A 173 9.44 30.04 15.84
N GLY A 174 10.05 29.93 14.65
CA GLY A 174 11.46 30.27 14.40
C GLY A 174 12.47 29.17 14.77
N VAL A 175 12.07 28.12 15.48
CA VAL A 175 12.94 27.01 15.87
C VAL A 175 12.95 25.93 14.80
N LYS A 176 14.13 25.58 14.28
CA LYS A 176 14.28 24.51 13.29
C LYS A 176 13.96 23.15 13.94
N VAL A 177 13.06 22.41 13.31
CA VAL A 177 12.69 21.03 13.63
C VAL A 177 13.04 20.16 12.42
N THR A 178 13.51 18.94 12.69
CA THR A 178 13.83 17.95 11.67
C THR A 178 13.10 16.64 11.98
N LEU A 179 12.85 15.87 10.93
CA LEU A 179 12.36 14.50 10.96
C LEU A 179 13.18 13.70 9.95
N GLY A 180 13.71 12.54 10.36
CA GLY A 180 14.58 11.75 9.48
C GLY A 180 16.08 12.10 9.56
N PHE A 181 16.45 13.23 10.17
CA PHE A 181 17.85 13.65 10.36
C PHE A 181 18.26 13.52 11.83
N SER A 182 19.30 12.75 12.11
CA SER A 182 20.02 12.81 13.40
C SER A 182 21.26 13.70 13.26
N ASP A 183 21.29 14.85 13.92
CA ASP A 183 22.51 15.68 14.00
C ASP A 183 23.42 15.29 15.19
N GLN A 184 23.05 14.33 16.06
CA GLN A 184 23.79 14.11 17.32
C GLN A 184 24.15 12.67 17.74
N GLU A 185 23.75 11.60 17.04
CA GLU A 185 24.11 10.25 17.47
C GLU A 185 24.73 9.43 16.34
N ARG A 186 26.06 9.28 16.41
CA ARG A 186 26.81 8.24 15.70
C ARG A 186 26.28 6.86 16.12
N GLY A 187 25.22 6.38 15.47
CA GLY A 187 24.85 4.96 15.51
C GLY A 187 23.40 4.60 15.89
N GLN A 188 22.48 5.55 16.08
CA GLN A 188 21.05 5.24 16.15
C GLN A 188 20.33 5.84 14.94
N GLU A 189 19.87 4.94 14.07
CA GLU A 189 19.19 5.27 12.82
C GLU A 189 17.81 5.87 13.09
N ASP A 190 17.70 7.19 13.04
CA ASP A 190 16.40 7.86 12.93
C ASP A 190 16.14 8.33 11.49
N SER A 191 16.68 7.61 10.49
CA SER A 191 16.27 7.78 9.10
C SER A 191 14.89 7.14 8.96
N GLN A 192 13.84 7.91 8.65
CA GLN A 192 12.55 7.28 8.45
C GLN A 192 12.56 6.47 7.15
N VAL A 193 12.54 5.14 7.30
CA VAL A 193 12.50 4.19 6.18
C VAL A 193 11.08 3.72 6.02
N PHE A 194 10.41 4.18 4.97
CA PHE A 194 9.09 3.68 4.62
C PHE A 194 9.21 2.44 3.76
N LYS A 195 8.65 1.33 4.23
CA LYS A 195 8.43 0.13 3.42
C LYS A 195 7.11 0.28 2.66
N ILE A 196 7.19 0.26 1.34
CA ILE A 196 6.07 0.48 0.43
C ILE A 196 5.82 -0.81 -0.35
N ARG A 197 4.58 -1.32 -0.33
CA ARG A 197 4.18 -2.42 -1.21
C ARG A 197 4.12 -1.93 -2.66
N VAL A 198 4.82 -2.64 -3.54
CA VAL A 198 4.94 -2.35 -4.97
C VAL A 198 3.98 -3.26 -5.73
N ASN A 199 3.00 -2.66 -6.39
CA ASN A 199 2.06 -3.40 -7.24
C ASN A 199 2.67 -3.60 -8.64
N ARG A 200 2.23 -4.65 -9.33
CA ARG A 200 2.52 -4.84 -10.76
C ARG A 200 2.06 -3.56 -11.48
N TYR A 201 2.92 -2.90 -12.26
CA TYR A 201 2.70 -1.60 -12.91
C TYR A 201 2.89 -0.32 -12.06
N MET A 202 3.31 -0.43 -10.79
CA MET A 202 3.69 0.74 -10.01
C MET A 202 5.05 1.27 -10.47
N GLN A 203 5.09 2.51 -10.96
CA GLN A 203 6.34 3.18 -11.35
C GLN A 203 7.05 3.79 -10.13
N GLU A 204 8.33 4.13 -10.30
CA GLU A 204 9.17 4.72 -9.26
C GLU A 204 8.52 5.95 -8.60
N ASP A 205 7.92 6.84 -9.41
CA ASP A 205 7.21 8.04 -8.95
C ASP A 205 6.04 7.73 -8.01
N ALA A 206 5.32 6.62 -8.24
CA ALA A 206 4.21 6.22 -7.39
C ALA A 206 4.70 5.71 -6.03
N ILE A 207 5.84 5.00 -6.00
CA ILE A 207 6.51 4.55 -4.78
C ILE A 207 6.97 5.77 -3.97
N ILE A 208 7.66 6.72 -4.61
CA ILE A 208 8.09 7.98 -3.99
C ILE A 208 6.88 8.77 -3.48
N GLY A 209 5.81 8.85 -4.27
CA GLY A 209 4.57 9.53 -3.88
C GLY A 209 3.92 8.92 -2.62
N LYS A 210 3.91 7.59 -2.49
CA LYS A 210 3.45 6.90 -1.28
C LYS A 210 4.36 7.21 -0.08
N ALA A 211 5.67 7.17 -0.25
CA ALA A 211 6.63 7.52 0.80
C ALA A 211 6.47 8.98 1.26
N GLN A 212 6.28 9.93 0.34
CA GLN A 212 5.98 11.33 0.65
C GLN A 212 4.66 11.47 1.43
N SER A 213 3.61 10.74 1.04
CA SER A 213 2.32 10.74 1.74
C SER A 213 2.44 10.25 3.19
N LYS A 214 3.27 9.22 3.44
CA LYS A 214 3.59 8.75 4.80
C LYS A 214 4.44 9.76 5.58
N LEU A 215 5.47 10.34 4.96
CA LEU A 215 6.28 11.40 5.57
C LEU A 215 5.41 12.57 6.04
N PHE A 216 4.52 13.07 5.18
CA PHE A 216 3.67 14.22 5.53
C PHE A 216 2.65 13.89 6.62
N ALA A 217 2.17 12.65 6.69
CA ALA A 217 1.36 12.20 7.83
C ALA A 217 2.16 12.33 9.14
N ARG A 218 3.38 11.79 9.19
CA ARG A 218 4.25 11.90 10.37
C ARG A 218 4.59 13.34 10.75
N VAL A 219 4.81 14.21 9.76
CA VAL A 219 5.03 15.65 10.01
C VAL A 219 3.79 16.28 10.62
N LEU A 220 2.60 16.02 10.09
CA LEU A 220 1.35 16.54 10.66
C LEU A 220 1.09 16.02 12.08
N GLU A 221 1.37 14.75 12.35
CA GLU A 221 1.29 14.19 13.71
C GLU A 221 2.23 14.93 14.67
N ARG A 222 3.45 15.23 14.23
CA ARG A 222 4.43 15.98 15.02
C ARG A 222 4.00 17.43 15.25
N ILE A 223 3.36 18.06 14.28
CA ILE A 223 2.88 19.45 14.35
C ILE A 223 1.66 19.55 15.26
N THR A 224 0.68 18.67 15.07
CA THR A 224 -0.64 18.71 15.73
C THR A 224 -0.67 17.98 17.08
N GLY A 225 0.30 17.08 17.33
CA GLY A 225 0.30 16.21 18.51
C GLY A 225 -0.77 15.11 18.48
N ARG A 226 -1.45 14.92 17.35
CA ARG A 226 -2.51 13.92 17.17
C ARG A 226 -2.00 12.81 16.25
N VAL A 227 -2.30 11.55 16.58
CA VAL A 227 -2.01 10.42 15.68
C VAL A 227 -2.96 10.50 14.49
N LEU A 228 -2.42 10.43 13.28
CA LEU A 228 -3.21 10.30 12.06
C LEU A 228 -3.26 8.81 11.74
N PRO A 229 -4.44 8.17 11.68
CA PRO A 229 -4.51 6.76 11.29
C PRO A 229 -3.81 6.58 9.93
N GLU A 230 -2.76 5.75 9.90
CA GLU A 230 -2.06 5.40 8.67
C GLU A 230 -3.00 4.53 7.84
N SER A 231 -3.49 5.06 6.72
CA SER A 231 -4.47 4.39 5.86
C SER A 231 -3.87 3.27 4.99
N THR A 232 -2.75 2.64 5.40
CA THR A 232 -2.12 1.61 4.57
C THR A 232 -2.66 0.20 4.77
N ASP A 233 -3.47 -0.03 5.80
CA ASP A 233 -3.95 -1.39 6.12
C ASP A 233 -5.23 -1.78 5.37
N VAL A 234 -5.81 -0.86 4.58
CA VAL A 234 -7.03 -1.11 3.77
C VAL A 234 -6.72 -1.15 2.27
N GLU A 235 -5.44 -1.01 1.86
CA GLU A 235 -5.04 -1.09 0.45
C GLU A 235 -5.22 -2.51 -0.15
N ASP A 236 -5.45 -3.53 0.69
CA ASP A 236 -5.62 -4.93 0.26
C ASP A 236 -6.97 -5.22 -0.42
N ALA A 237 -7.92 -4.28 -0.38
CA ALA A 237 -9.23 -4.43 -1.01
C ALA A 237 -9.32 -3.82 -2.43
N ILE A 238 -8.26 -3.17 -2.92
CA ILE A 238 -8.26 -2.64 -4.30
C ILE A 238 -8.04 -3.81 -5.25
N ILE A 239 -9.11 -4.22 -5.92
CA ILE A 239 -9.05 -5.18 -7.02
C ILE A 239 -8.05 -4.65 -8.06
N ASP A 240 -6.97 -5.38 -8.32
CA ASP A 240 -6.11 -5.15 -9.48
C ASP A 240 -6.96 -5.31 -10.76
N VAL A 241 -7.45 -4.18 -11.29
CA VAL A 241 -8.12 -4.13 -12.58
C VAL A 241 -7.04 -4.00 -13.64
N GLU A 242 -6.58 -5.14 -14.18
CA GLU A 242 -5.71 -5.22 -15.36
C GLU A 242 -6.13 -4.30 -16.52
N TYR A 243 -5.37 -3.23 -16.74
CA TYR A 243 -5.56 -2.38 -17.91
C TYR A 243 -4.89 -3.04 -19.13
N LYS A 244 -5.68 -3.71 -19.98
CA LYS A 244 -5.21 -4.14 -21.30
C LYS A 244 -5.25 -2.97 -22.28
N ASP A 245 -4.24 -2.11 -22.20
CA ASP A 245 -3.79 -1.34 -23.35
C ASP A 245 -2.28 -1.12 -23.26
N GLY A 246 -1.56 -2.15 -23.72
CA GLY A 246 -0.14 -2.06 -23.98
C GLY A 246 0.10 -1.20 -25.21
N LYS A 247 0.64 0.00 -24.98
CA LYS A 247 1.59 0.61 -25.92
C LYS A 247 2.89 0.86 -25.19
N THR A 248 3.75 -0.15 -25.23
CA THR A 248 5.20 -0.02 -25.10
C THR A 248 5.70 0.96 -26.16
N LEU A 249 6.12 2.16 -25.75
CA LEU A 249 7.05 2.95 -26.55
C LEU A 249 8.43 2.33 -26.38
N THR A 250 8.76 1.39 -27.28
CA THR A 250 10.13 0.93 -27.46
C THR A 250 10.96 2.07 -28.03
N THR A 251 12.02 2.42 -27.32
CA THR A 251 13.09 3.32 -27.76
C THR A 251 13.74 2.77 -29.03
N ASN A 252 13.64 3.53 -30.13
CA ASN A 252 14.62 3.54 -31.23
C ASN A 252 14.23 4.66 -32.22
N GLY A 253 14.78 5.85 -32.01
CA GLY A 253 14.64 6.97 -32.93
C GLY A 253 15.61 8.09 -32.57
N LYS A 254 16.61 8.33 -33.42
CA LYS A 254 17.57 9.42 -33.34
C LYS A 254 16.86 10.78 -33.14
N PRO A 255 17.43 11.71 -32.36
CA PRO A 255 16.78 12.99 -32.07
C PRO A 255 16.73 13.87 -33.33
N GLN A 256 15.52 14.17 -33.79
CA GLN A 256 15.28 15.31 -34.68
C GLN A 256 14.82 16.49 -33.82
N ALA A 257 15.62 17.56 -33.85
CA ALA A 257 15.27 18.85 -33.29
C ALA A 257 14.03 19.43 -34.00
N LYS A 258 13.13 20.08 -33.23
CA LYS A 258 12.30 21.22 -33.68
C LYS A 258 11.60 21.94 -32.51
N THR A 259 12.08 23.15 -32.27
CA THR A 259 11.36 24.42 -31.96
C THR A 259 10.42 24.49 -30.75
N ALA A 260 10.92 25.15 -29.70
CA ALA A 260 10.16 25.67 -28.57
C ALA A 260 9.30 26.89 -28.98
N GLY A 261 8.01 26.87 -28.58
CA GLY A 261 7.19 28.07 -28.41
C GLY A 261 7.32 28.58 -26.96
N PRO A 262 7.07 29.88 -26.70
CA PRO A 262 7.57 30.56 -25.51
C PRO A 262 6.76 30.25 -24.25
N ASP A 263 7.48 30.00 -23.15
CA ASP A 263 6.99 29.95 -21.77
C ASP A 263 6.64 31.38 -21.29
N PRO A 264 5.45 31.60 -20.70
CA PRO A 264 5.00 32.91 -20.23
C PRO A 264 5.70 33.45 -18.96
N TYR A 265 6.79 32.85 -18.47
CA TYR A 265 7.55 33.38 -17.33
C TYR A 265 8.95 33.95 -17.65
N ALA A 266 9.10 34.60 -18.81
CA ALA A 266 10.31 35.38 -19.11
C ALA A 266 10.27 36.77 -18.47
N ALA A 267 10.70 36.88 -17.21
CA ALA A 267 11.49 38.00 -16.67
C ALA A 267 11.67 37.83 -15.15
N THR A 268 12.68 37.07 -14.72
CA THR A 268 13.18 37.20 -13.34
C THR A 268 14.67 36.90 -13.29
N LYS A 269 15.36 37.80 -12.60
CA LYS A 269 16.79 37.87 -12.23
C LYS A 269 17.46 36.48 -12.08
N MET A 270 18.67 36.33 -12.60
CA MET A 270 19.49 35.09 -12.55
C MET A 270 19.55 34.50 -11.12
N PRO A 271 19.24 33.20 -10.92
CA PRO A 271 19.36 32.55 -9.61
C PRO A 271 20.82 32.21 -9.28
N GLU A 272 21.22 32.48 -8.03
CA GLU A 272 22.61 32.41 -7.53
C GLU A 272 23.24 30.99 -7.45
N ASN A 273 22.58 29.93 -7.91
CA ASN A 273 23.01 28.54 -7.67
C ASN A 273 23.08 27.66 -8.94
N MET A 274 23.61 28.18 -10.05
CA MET A 274 23.91 27.35 -11.23
C MET A 274 25.29 26.70 -11.13
N TRP A 275 25.35 25.39 -11.40
CA TRP A 275 26.60 24.62 -11.43
C TRP A 275 27.27 24.81 -12.80
N THR A 276 28.48 25.35 -12.83
CA THR A 276 29.24 25.54 -14.08
C THR A 276 30.28 24.44 -14.24
N CYS A 277 30.34 23.83 -15.42
CA CYS A 277 31.46 22.97 -15.78
C CYS A 277 32.73 23.81 -15.89
N ASP A 278 33.77 23.42 -15.18
CA ASP A 278 35.06 24.08 -15.15
C ASP A 278 35.82 23.93 -16.48
N VAL A 279 35.60 22.83 -17.22
CA VAL A 279 36.25 22.51 -18.50
C VAL A 279 35.62 23.27 -19.68
N CYS A 280 34.30 23.20 -19.88
CA CYS A 280 33.64 23.78 -21.06
C CYS A 280 32.75 25.00 -20.76
N LYS A 281 32.63 25.40 -19.49
CA LYS A 281 31.79 26.52 -19.01
C LYS A 281 30.28 26.38 -19.23
N SER A 282 29.78 25.21 -19.60
CA SER A 282 28.35 24.93 -19.62
C SER A 282 27.74 25.05 -18.22
N THR A 283 26.54 25.63 -18.12
CA THR A 283 25.78 25.82 -16.88
C THR A 283 24.70 24.76 -16.73
N PHE A 284 24.52 24.25 -15.51
CA PHE A 284 23.57 23.21 -15.15
C PHE A 284 22.76 23.66 -13.92
N VAL A 285 21.46 23.37 -13.92
CA VAL A 285 20.56 23.70 -12.81
C VAL A 285 20.68 22.67 -11.69
N VAL A 286 20.97 21.41 -12.04
CA VAL A 286 21.11 20.29 -11.10
C VAL A 286 22.54 19.77 -11.09
N LYS A 287 23.08 19.45 -9.91
CA LYS A 287 24.47 18.97 -9.74
C LYS A 287 24.74 17.65 -10.46
N ASN A 288 23.75 16.75 -10.54
CA ASN A 288 23.89 15.47 -11.23
C ASN A 288 24.14 15.65 -12.73
N ASP A 289 23.47 16.59 -13.38
CA ASP A 289 23.65 16.88 -14.80
C ASP A 289 25.10 17.34 -15.10
N LEU A 290 25.70 18.13 -14.20
CA LEU A 290 27.11 18.50 -14.29
C LEU A 290 28.03 17.28 -14.17
N ILE A 291 27.74 16.35 -13.25
CA ILE A 291 28.55 15.14 -13.03
C ILE A 291 28.46 14.21 -14.25
N GLU A 292 27.28 14.02 -14.81
CA GLU A 292 27.08 13.22 -16.03
C GLU A 292 27.78 13.85 -17.23
N HIS A 293 27.63 15.16 -17.42
CA HIS A 293 28.35 15.91 -18.43
C HIS A 293 29.87 15.73 -18.31
N HIS A 294 30.42 15.82 -17.10
CA HIS A 294 31.86 15.67 -16.89
C HIS A 294 32.36 14.23 -17.15
N ARG A 295 31.50 13.22 -16.95
CA ARG A 295 31.84 11.83 -17.27
C ARG A 295 31.72 11.51 -18.75
N ALA A 296 30.72 12.07 -19.44
CA ALA A 296 30.48 11.81 -20.85
C ALA A 296 31.48 12.56 -21.74
N GLU A 297 31.74 13.83 -21.45
CA GLU A 297 32.47 14.71 -22.36
C GLU A 297 33.94 14.89 -21.98
N HIS A 298 34.31 14.68 -20.70
CA HIS A 298 35.65 15.02 -20.19
C HIS A 298 36.42 13.87 -19.53
N ALA A 299 35.82 12.68 -19.36
CA ALA A 299 36.53 11.54 -18.77
C ALA A 299 37.25 10.69 -19.84
N LYS A 300 38.57 10.47 -19.67
CA LYS A 300 39.34 9.47 -20.45
C LYS A 300 39.03 8.04 -19.97
N PRO A 301 39.04 7.03 -20.87
CA PRO A 301 38.71 5.65 -20.50
C PRO A 301 39.76 5.05 -19.55
N ALA A 302 39.29 4.43 -18.47
CA ALA A 302 40.11 3.66 -17.54
C ALA A 302 40.32 2.21 -18.05
N PRO A 303 41.45 1.56 -17.71
CA PRO A 303 41.70 0.17 -18.12
C PRO A 303 40.81 -0.82 -17.32
N PRO A 304 40.52 -2.01 -17.88
CA PRO A 304 39.56 -2.95 -17.29
C PRO A 304 40.09 -3.56 -15.99
N SER A 305 39.21 -3.62 -14.97
CA SER A 305 39.50 -4.18 -13.66
C SER A 305 39.16 -5.67 -13.59
N ASN A 306 39.97 -6.41 -12.82
CA ASN A 306 40.03 -7.87 -12.64
C ASN A 306 38.78 -8.54 -12.00
N LYS A 307 37.57 -8.10 -12.36
CA LYS A 307 36.27 -8.57 -11.82
C LYS A 307 35.50 -9.45 -12.82
N ASP A 308 35.82 -9.34 -14.11
CA ASP A 308 35.09 -10.03 -15.18
C ASP A 308 35.49 -11.51 -15.37
N GLU A 309 36.70 -11.92 -14.94
CA GLU A 309 37.14 -13.33 -14.96
C GLU A 309 36.50 -14.19 -13.86
N LYS A 310 36.15 -13.61 -12.71
CA LYS A 310 35.52 -14.37 -11.61
C LYS A 310 34.05 -14.67 -11.86
N ASN A 311 33.34 -13.76 -12.53
CA ASN A 311 31.94 -13.97 -12.88
C ASN A 311 31.77 -15.00 -14.01
N THR A 312 32.73 -15.09 -14.93
CA THR A 312 32.73 -16.12 -15.98
C THR A 312 33.08 -17.51 -15.46
N LEU A 313 33.95 -17.62 -14.45
CA LEU A 313 34.25 -18.90 -13.79
C LEU A 313 33.04 -19.42 -12.98
N PHE A 314 32.34 -18.52 -12.29
CA PHE A 314 31.18 -18.88 -11.46
C PHE A 314 29.97 -19.33 -12.30
N GLU A 315 29.70 -18.65 -13.42
CA GLU A 315 28.64 -19.07 -14.37
C GLU A 315 29.00 -20.36 -15.10
N ARG A 316 30.28 -20.61 -15.40
CA ARG A 316 30.75 -21.91 -15.93
C ARG A 316 30.59 -23.06 -14.94
N LEU A 317 30.88 -22.83 -13.66
CA LEU A 317 30.66 -23.81 -12.58
C LEU A 317 29.16 -24.09 -12.32
N LYS A 318 28.30 -23.08 -12.51
CA LYS A 318 26.85 -23.21 -12.36
C LYS A 318 26.21 -24.01 -13.50
N MET A 319 26.67 -23.82 -14.74
CA MET A 319 26.28 -24.67 -15.87
C MET A 319 26.81 -26.10 -15.71
N ALA A 320 28.05 -26.28 -15.23
CA ALA A 320 28.61 -27.60 -14.98
C ALA A 320 27.83 -28.38 -13.92
N ARG A 321 27.31 -27.72 -12.88
CA ARG A 321 26.53 -28.37 -11.81
C ARG A 321 25.22 -29.00 -12.30
N THR A 322 24.51 -28.36 -13.24
CA THR A 322 23.23 -28.89 -13.74
C THR A 322 23.46 -30.10 -14.63
N THR A 323 24.46 -30.03 -15.52
CA THR A 323 24.82 -31.16 -16.41
C THR A 323 25.49 -32.31 -15.66
N PHE A 324 26.24 -32.03 -14.58
CA PHE A 324 26.90 -33.04 -13.76
C PHE A 324 25.91 -33.86 -12.92
N VAL A 325 24.86 -33.24 -12.38
CA VAL A 325 23.83 -33.97 -11.60
C VAL A 325 23.04 -34.91 -12.51
N GLU A 326 22.73 -34.50 -13.75
CA GLU A 326 22.03 -35.36 -14.72
C GLU A 326 22.93 -36.52 -15.21
N MET A 327 24.21 -36.27 -15.49
CA MET A 327 25.16 -37.33 -15.87
C MET A 327 25.47 -38.34 -14.75
N VAL A 328 25.54 -37.89 -13.49
CA VAL A 328 25.83 -38.76 -12.32
C VAL A 328 24.68 -39.70 -12.01
N LEU A 329 23.44 -39.31 -12.31
CA LEU A 329 22.27 -40.16 -12.12
C LEU A 329 22.18 -41.29 -13.17
N ASP A 330 22.71 -41.06 -14.37
CA ASP A 330 22.62 -42.02 -15.47
C ASP A 330 23.79 -43.04 -15.51
N ASN A 331 25.01 -42.68 -15.07
CA ASN A 331 26.17 -43.59 -15.06
C ASN A 331 27.15 -43.31 -13.90
N PRO A 332 26.84 -43.75 -12.66
CA PRO A 332 27.62 -43.40 -11.47
C PRO A 332 29.03 -44.05 -11.43
N ASP A 333 29.22 -45.21 -12.04
CA ASP A 333 30.47 -45.97 -11.97
C ASP A 333 31.56 -45.43 -12.91
N GLU A 334 31.19 -44.87 -14.07
CA GLU A 334 32.15 -44.25 -15.02
C GLU A 334 32.73 -42.94 -14.47
N ILE A 335 31.91 -42.13 -13.78
CA ILE A 335 32.35 -40.83 -13.25
C ILE A 335 33.29 -41.00 -12.05
N CYS A 336 33.10 -42.05 -11.24
CA CYS A 336 34.02 -42.37 -10.14
C CYS A 336 35.44 -42.74 -10.63
N GLN A 337 35.59 -43.22 -11.87
CA GLN A 337 36.89 -43.56 -12.46
C GLN A 337 37.57 -42.37 -13.15
N MET A 338 36.80 -41.40 -13.67
CA MET A 338 37.36 -40.27 -14.42
C MET A 338 37.91 -39.14 -13.56
N MET A 339 37.39 -38.94 -12.34
CA MET A 339 37.80 -37.84 -11.44
C MET A 339 37.85 -38.29 -9.97
N PRO A 340 38.81 -39.18 -9.62
CA PRO A 340 38.87 -39.78 -8.29
C PRO A 340 39.17 -38.76 -7.17
N ASP A 341 39.93 -37.70 -7.48
CA ASP A 341 40.37 -36.71 -6.49
C ASP A 341 39.25 -35.73 -6.10
N GLU A 342 38.43 -35.29 -7.07
CA GLU A 342 37.26 -34.44 -6.83
C GLU A 342 36.16 -35.17 -6.05
N VAL A 343 35.95 -36.46 -6.33
CA VAL A 343 35.01 -37.31 -5.59
C VAL A 343 35.50 -37.55 -4.16
N ALA A 344 36.81 -37.77 -3.96
CA ALA A 344 37.39 -37.90 -2.63
C ALA A 344 37.27 -36.60 -1.81
N TYR A 345 37.43 -35.43 -2.45
CA TYR A 345 37.22 -34.13 -1.81
C TYR A 345 35.77 -33.93 -1.37
N LEU A 346 34.79 -34.30 -2.20
CA LEU A 346 33.37 -34.19 -1.86
C LEU A 346 32.97 -35.18 -0.75
N LYS A 347 33.47 -36.43 -0.80
CA LYS A 347 33.28 -37.41 0.27
C LYS A 347 33.84 -36.92 1.61
N ASN A 348 35.05 -36.37 1.63
CA ASN A 348 35.63 -35.82 2.86
C ASN A 348 34.92 -34.55 3.37
N LYS A 349 34.36 -33.74 2.47
CA LYS A 349 33.65 -32.50 2.83
C LYS A 349 32.26 -32.76 3.43
N TRP A 350 31.67 -33.93 3.15
CA TRP A 350 30.32 -34.31 3.59
C TRP A 350 30.30 -35.49 4.57
N ALA A 351 31.42 -36.21 4.74
CA ALA A 351 31.62 -37.16 5.83
C ALA A 351 31.66 -36.41 7.18
N GLY A 352 30.52 -36.37 7.86
CA GLY A 352 30.38 -35.74 9.18
C GLY A 352 29.20 -34.79 9.33
N LYS A 353 28.34 -34.65 8.32
CA LYS A 353 27.07 -33.95 8.46
C LYS A 353 25.94 -34.86 7.96
N THR A 354 25.07 -35.21 8.92
CA THR A 354 23.82 -35.98 8.86
C THR A 354 23.94 -37.49 8.73
N ASP A 355 23.35 -38.18 9.71
CA ASP A 355 22.87 -39.55 9.58
C ASP A 355 21.97 -39.64 8.34
N ASP A 356 22.35 -40.55 7.45
CA ASP A 356 21.69 -40.96 6.20
C ASP A 356 21.60 -39.98 5.02
N PRO A 357 22.43 -40.18 3.98
CA PRO A 357 22.13 -39.74 2.64
C PRO A 357 22.07 -40.97 1.71
N TRP A 358 20.91 -41.60 1.53
CA TRP A 358 20.45 -42.28 0.30
C TRP A 358 19.16 -43.07 0.59
N PRO A 359 18.03 -42.81 -0.11
CA PRO A 359 16.83 -43.63 0.04
C PRO A 359 17.09 -44.98 -0.64
N LEU A 360 17.17 -46.05 0.14
CA LEU A 360 17.19 -47.40 -0.39
C LEU A 360 15.79 -47.76 -0.94
N LEU A 361 15.70 -47.79 -2.27
CA LEU A 361 14.82 -48.65 -3.03
C LEU A 361 15.04 -50.11 -2.59
N ASN A 362 14.06 -50.74 -1.94
CA ASN A 362 13.45 -52.01 -2.39
C ASN A 362 12.42 -52.58 -1.38
N ALA A 363 11.31 -53.08 -1.95
CA ALA A 363 10.38 -54.13 -1.49
C ALA A 363 9.44 -53.81 -0.29
N THR A 364 8.16 -53.49 -0.52
CA THR A 364 6.96 -54.36 -0.72
C THR A 364 6.41 -55.04 0.55
N GLU A 365 5.13 -54.71 0.81
CA GLU A 365 4.04 -55.49 1.45
C GLU A 365 3.88 -55.52 3.00
N GLU A 366 2.90 -54.72 3.44
CA GLU A 366 1.71 -55.10 4.26
C GLU A 366 1.81 -55.29 5.81
N PRO A 367 0.68 -55.22 6.56
CA PRO A 367 0.47 -54.18 7.60
C PRO A 367 0.23 -54.73 9.04
N GLU A 368 -0.04 -53.81 10.00
CA GLU A 368 -0.53 -53.94 11.41
C GLU A 368 0.42 -53.22 12.39
N SER A 369 0.07 -52.58 13.51
CA SER A 369 -1.14 -52.13 14.22
C SER A 369 -0.63 -51.10 15.28
N PRO A 370 -1.50 -50.42 16.07
CA PRO A 370 -1.17 -49.20 16.82
C PRO A 370 -0.89 -49.44 18.31
N GLU A 371 0.03 -48.68 18.91
CA GLU A 371 0.06 -48.32 20.34
C GLU A 371 1.31 -47.44 20.60
N ASP A 372 1.13 -46.18 21.01
CA ASP A 372 1.41 -45.77 22.39
C ASP A 372 1.33 -44.25 22.59
N GLN A 373 0.62 -43.92 23.66
CA GLN A 373 0.45 -42.59 24.24
C GLN A 373 1.67 -42.25 25.12
N GLN A 374 2.11 -40.99 25.16
CA GLN A 374 2.04 -40.12 26.36
C GLN A 374 2.97 -38.90 26.33
N SER A 375 2.35 -37.78 26.73
CA SER A 375 2.83 -36.69 27.59
C SER A 375 3.69 -35.55 27.02
N LYS A 376 3.10 -34.34 27.04
CA LYS A 376 3.48 -33.16 27.86
C LYS A 376 2.74 -31.93 27.28
N GLU A 377 1.67 -31.46 27.92
CA GLU A 377 1.65 -30.37 28.92
C GLU A 377 2.36 -29.07 28.47
N GLY A 378 1.53 -28.07 28.15
CA GLY A 378 1.70 -26.70 28.65
C GLY A 378 2.10 -25.65 27.62
N GLU A 379 1.12 -25.05 26.94
CA GLU A 379 1.15 -23.64 26.53
C GLU A 379 -0.30 -23.17 26.30
N GLY A 380 -0.65 -21.98 26.77
CA GLY A 380 -2.02 -21.47 26.76
C GLY A 380 -2.41 -20.98 25.36
N ASP A 381 -3.34 -21.68 24.73
CA ASP A 381 -3.84 -21.34 23.40
C ASP A 381 -5.12 -20.50 23.46
N HIS A 382 -5.07 -19.36 22.79
CA HIS A 382 -6.27 -18.67 22.30
C HIS A 382 -7.08 -19.61 21.41
N MET A 383 -8.40 -19.67 21.62
CA MET A 383 -9.31 -20.34 20.69
C MET A 383 -9.10 -19.79 19.26
N PRO A 384 -8.98 -20.64 18.23
CA PRO A 384 -8.84 -20.20 16.86
C PRO A 384 -10.12 -19.47 16.41
N ASP A 385 -9.96 -18.26 15.88
CA ASP A 385 -11.04 -17.46 15.30
C ASP A 385 -11.63 -18.15 14.06
N LEU A 386 -12.79 -18.78 14.23
CA LEU A 386 -13.52 -19.47 13.16
C LEU A 386 -14.26 -18.51 12.20
N SER A 387 -14.15 -17.19 12.40
CA SER A 387 -14.90 -16.22 11.60
C SER A 387 -14.39 -16.07 10.16
N ASN A 388 -13.13 -16.47 9.87
CA ASN A 388 -12.56 -16.39 8.53
C ASN A 388 -11.54 -17.51 8.23
N GLY A 389 -12.04 -18.72 7.93
CA GLY A 389 -11.22 -19.77 7.33
C GLY A 389 -10.73 -19.36 5.94
N SER A 390 -9.46 -18.98 5.86
CA SER A 390 -8.73 -18.78 4.62
C SER A 390 -8.52 -20.13 3.92
N GLY A 391 -9.22 -20.35 2.80
CA GLY A 391 -8.80 -21.31 1.78
C GLY A 391 -8.92 -22.82 2.09
N SER A 392 -9.57 -23.26 3.17
CA SER A 392 -9.88 -24.68 3.39
C SER A 392 -11.28 -25.05 2.87
N ASP A 393 -11.40 -26.21 2.20
CA ASP A 393 -12.66 -26.82 1.78
C ASP A 393 -13.65 -26.87 2.95
N PHE A 394 -14.95 -26.68 2.68
CA PHE A 394 -16.01 -26.76 3.70
C PHE A 394 -15.95 -28.07 4.52
N HIS A 395 -15.43 -29.14 3.93
CA HIS A 395 -15.17 -30.40 4.62
C HIS A 395 -14.06 -30.29 5.67
N GLY A 396 -12.97 -29.58 5.38
CA GLY A 396 -11.89 -29.35 6.36
C GLY A 396 -12.37 -28.52 7.54
N TRP A 397 -13.17 -27.48 7.29
CA TRP A 397 -13.80 -26.70 8.37
C TRP A 397 -14.73 -27.54 9.25
N LEU A 398 -15.45 -28.52 8.68
CA LEU A 398 -16.29 -29.42 9.46
C LEU A 398 -15.47 -30.36 10.36
N ASP A 399 -14.29 -30.80 9.90
CA ASP A 399 -13.38 -31.62 10.70
C ASP A 399 -12.84 -30.84 11.90
N ASP A 400 -12.43 -29.59 11.70
CA ASP A 400 -11.98 -28.69 12.77
C ASP A 400 -13.08 -28.46 13.82
N VAL A 401 -14.31 -28.17 13.38
CA VAL A 401 -15.46 -27.97 14.28
C VAL A 401 -15.76 -29.24 15.08
N LYS A 402 -15.70 -30.41 14.43
CA LYS A 402 -15.95 -31.70 15.08
C LYS A 402 -14.93 -32.01 16.18
N GLU A 403 -13.68 -31.58 16.00
CA GLU A 403 -12.63 -31.69 17.01
C GLU A 403 -12.93 -30.79 18.22
N ILE A 404 -13.43 -29.57 18.00
CA ILE A 404 -13.72 -28.59 19.07
C ILE A 404 -14.94 -28.98 19.91
N ILE A 405 -16.09 -29.24 19.29
CA ILE A 405 -17.36 -29.46 20.04
C ILE A 405 -17.61 -30.93 20.39
N GLY A 406 -16.78 -31.82 19.86
CA GLY A 406 -16.89 -33.27 20.03
C GLY A 406 -17.95 -33.93 19.13
N PRO A 407 -17.80 -35.25 18.87
CA PRO A 407 -18.57 -35.96 17.84
C PRO A 407 -20.07 -36.05 18.13
N ALA A 408 -20.48 -36.06 19.40
CA ALA A 408 -21.89 -36.17 19.79
C ALA A 408 -22.69 -34.88 19.50
N LYS A 409 -22.16 -33.72 19.90
CA LYS A 409 -22.75 -32.41 19.60
C LYS A 409 -22.68 -32.11 18.10
N PHE A 410 -21.58 -32.48 17.44
CA PHE A 410 -21.44 -32.35 15.99
C PHE A 410 -22.54 -33.11 15.22
N ALA A 411 -22.79 -34.37 15.58
CA ALA A 411 -23.85 -35.16 14.96
C ALA A 411 -25.26 -34.62 15.25
N GLN A 412 -25.47 -34.00 16.42
CA GLN A 412 -26.73 -33.32 16.73
C GLN A 412 -26.92 -32.06 15.86
N GLY A 413 -25.88 -31.22 15.74
CA GLY A 413 -25.92 -30.01 14.93
C GLY A 413 -26.28 -30.30 13.48
N LEU A 414 -25.63 -31.30 12.87
CA LEU A 414 -25.94 -31.72 11.49
C LEU A 414 -27.41 -32.14 11.30
N ARG A 415 -28.00 -32.85 12.28
CA ARG A 415 -29.43 -33.23 12.24
C ARG A 415 -30.34 -32.01 12.34
N GLU A 416 -30.01 -31.05 13.20
CA GLU A 416 -30.82 -29.84 13.39
C GLU A 416 -30.80 -28.91 12.17
N VAL A 417 -29.69 -28.86 11.44
CA VAL A 417 -29.60 -28.11 10.17
C VAL A 417 -30.12 -28.90 8.95
N GLY A 418 -30.58 -30.13 9.15
CA GLY A 418 -31.16 -30.98 8.10
C GLY A 418 -30.14 -31.50 7.09
N ILE A 419 -28.94 -31.87 7.56
CA ILE A 419 -27.89 -32.50 6.75
C ILE A 419 -27.80 -33.98 7.09
N ASP A 420 -28.32 -34.80 6.18
CA ASP A 420 -28.24 -36.26 6.28
C ASP A 420 -26.99 -36.83 5.58
N ASN A 421 -26.37 -36.07 4.67
CA ASN A 421 -25.16 -36.47 3.96
C ASN A 421 -24.23 -35.28 3.68
N ILE A 422 -23.05 -35.32 4.30
CA ILE A 422 -22.06 -34.25 4.25
C ILE A 422 -21.47 -34.06 2.83
N THR A 423 -21.46 -35.11 2.00
CA THR A 423 -20.89 -35.02 0.64
C THR A 423 -21.82 -34.36 -0.38
N LYS A 424 -23.05 -33.97 0.02
CA LYS A 424 -24.06 -33.37 -0.88
C LYS A 424 -24.75 -32.18 -0.22
N ILE A 425 -23.96 -31.23 0.29
CA ILE A 425 -24.47 -30.03 0.95
C ILE A 425 -24.61 -28.89 -0.05
N THR A 426 -25.77 -28.23 -0.07
CA THR A 426 -26.00 -27.00 -0.85
C THR A 426 -25.39 -25.77 -0.17
N PRO A 427 -25.04 -24.70 -0.90
CA PRO A 427 -24.51 -23.47 -0.28
C PRO A 427 -25.40 -22.88 0.84
N ILE A 428 -26.73 -23.02 0.71
CA ILE A 428 -27.68 -22.58 1.74
C ILE A 428 -27.57 -23.43 3.01
N GLN A 429 -27.34 -24.74 2.86
CA GLN A 429 -27.11 -25.63 4.00
C GLN A 429 -25.74 -25.35 4.64
N GLN A 430 -24.70 -25.02 3.86
CA GLN A 430 -23.39 -24.63 4.40
C GLN A 430 -23.49 -23.40 5.31
N ASP A 431 -24.22 -22.38 4.88
CA ASP A 431 -24.42 -21.15 5.67
C ASP A 431 -25.19 -21.40 6.97
N LYS A 432 -26.29 -22.16 6.90
CA LYS A 432 -27.03 -22.60 8.11
C LYS A 432 -26.17 -23.40 9.08
N THR A 433 -25.28 -24.23 8.55
CA THR A 433 -24.36 -25.06 9.34
C THR A 433 -23.32 -24.20 10.06
N ARG A 434 -22.75 -23.19 9.37
CA ARG A 434 -21.84 -22.21 9.98
C ARG A 434 -22.50 -21.42 11.09
N GLN A 435 -23.71 -20.90 10.86
CA GLN A 435 -24.45 -20.14 11.86
C GLN A 435 -24.79 -20.96 13.10
N TRP A 436 -25.16 -22.24 12.92
CA TRP A 436 -25.46 -23.12 14.04
C TRP A 436 -24.20 -23.44 14.85
N PHE A 437 -23.11 -23.83 14.19
CA PHE A 437 -21.89 -24.23 14.91
C PHE A 437 -21.17 -23.06 15.58
N ASN A 438 -21.17 -21.85 14.98
CA ASN A 438 -20.64 -20.67 15.66
C ASN A 438 -21.39 -20.39 16.96
N ARG A 439 -22.73 -20.48 16.95
CA ARG A 439 -23.53 -20.35 18.18
C ARG A 439 -23.21 -21.45 19.21
N ALA A 440 -23.01 -22.68 18.75
CA ALA A 440 -22.68 -23.79 19.65
C ALA A 440 -21.29 -23.65 20.28
N VAL A 441 -20.34 -23.00 19.59
CA VAL A 441 -19.02 -22.66 20.12
C VAL A 441 -19.13 -21.48 21.10
N ASP A 442 -19.89 -20.43 20.76
CA ASP A 442 -20.14 -19.29 21.66
C ASP A 442 -20.83 -19.72 22.98
N GLU A 443 -21.65 -20.78 22.95
CA GLU A 443 -22.29 -21.36 24.15
C GLU A 443 -21.33 -22.23 25.00
N MET A 444 -20.13 -22.54 24.50
CA MET A 444 -19.10 -23.31 25.22
C MET A 444 -18.04 -22.41 25.87
N GLU A 445 -17.91 -21.15 25.47
CA GLU A 445 -17.21 -20.08 26.20
C GLU A 445 -18.02 -19.59 27.40
#